data_AF-A0A8S2MPC1-F1
#
_entry.id   AF-A0A8S2MPC1-F1
#
_cell.length_a   1.000
_cell.length_b   1.000
_cell.length_c   1.000
_cell.angle_alpha   90.00
_cell.angle_beta   90.00
_cell.angle_gamma   90.00
#
_symmetry.space_group_name_H-M   'P 1'
#
loop_
_entity.id
_entity.type
_entity.pdbx_description
1 polymer ?
#
loop_
_entity_poly.entity_id
_entity_poly.type
_entity_poly.pdbx_seq_one_letter_code
_entity_poly.pdbx_strand_id
1 'polypeptide(L)'
;RNGHIDVSTAFNGPWLKVKDFTCPLSQGNKNDVFFQALKTRFIRVFLSDNYGGDDIRVQGIGFYGVDMRLVDLLREHGLERSLPTLLANSINDLESLDENRDEILNSSDKYLDVNDHFQFIRLMESLRSPKLTHLEWFNPPQPTVIAGDKLQTFSAAGDEGVTDRVKLEERFEQSSQIRTVLMRDLEPIQGRSLVDFPDYVIRNPGRYKVRVVSVESPNIQTPWQDIVVGKCICS
;
A
#
# COMPACT_ATOMS: atom_id res chain seq x y z
N ARG A 1 -8.35 26.87 -31.21
CA ARG A 1 -7.20 26.33 -31.97
C ARG A 1 -6.08 25.90 -31.05
N ASN A 2 -5.72 26.70 -30.06
CA ASN A 2 -4.66 26.46 -29.10
C ASN A 2 -5.22 26.07 -27.74
N GLY A 3 -4.40 25.37 -26.98
CA GLY A 3 -4.68 24.97 -25.63
C GLY A 3 -3.40 24.60 -24.92
N HIS A 4 -3.52 24.28 -23.66
CA HIS A 4 -2.42 23.71 -22.91
C HIS A 4 -2.92 22.68 -21.90
N ILE A 5 -2.00 21.79 -21.52
CA ILE A 5 -2.18 20.80 -20.48
C ILE A 5 -1.41 21.27 -19.26
N ASP A 6 -2.11 21.31 -18.13
CA ASP A 6 -1.52 21.52 -16.82
C ASP A 6 -1.66 20.25 -15.97
N VAL A 7 -0.72 20.06 -15.06
CA VAL A 7 -0.74 18.96 -14.09
C VAL A 7 -0.60 19.48 -12.67
N SER A 8 -1.17 18.75 -11.72
CA SER A 8 -1.05 19.06 -10.30
C SER A 8 -1.22 17.80 -9.44
N THR A 9 -0.56 17.78 -8.29
CA THR A 9 -0.79 16.75 -7.25
C THR A 9 -2.00 17.08 -6.37
N ALA A 10 -2.52 18.30 -6.43
CA ALA A 10 -3.68 18.78 -5.68
C ALA A 10 -4.73 19.47 -6.59
N PHE A 11 -6.01 19.29 -6.29
CA PHE A 11 -7.10 19.83 -7.10
C PHE A 11 -7.08 21.38 -7.20
N ASN A 12 -6.59 22.07 -6.17
CA ASN A 12 -6.53 23.53 -6.14
C ASN A 12 -5.19 24.10 -6.66
N GLY A 13 -4.28 23.26 -7.15
CA GLY A 13 -2.93 23.66 -7.58
C GLY A 13 -1.87 23.52 -6.48
N PRO A 14 -0.62 23.95 -6.74
CA PRO A 14 -0.18 24.72 -7.90
C PRO A 14 -0.25 23.92 -9.21
N TRP A 15 -0.71 24.59 -10.27
CA TRP A 15 -0.82 24.00 -11.60
C TRP A 15 0.46 24.27 -12.40
N LEU A 16 1.09 23.20 -12.85
CA LEU A 16 2.28 23.27 -13.70
C LEU A 16 1.85 23.04 -15.15
N LYS A 17 2.11 24.02 -16.02
CA LYS A 17 1.91 23.85 -17.46
C LYS A 17 2.97 22.94 -18.05
N VAL A 18 2.54 21.84 -18.67
CA VAL A 18 3.44 20.81 -19.19
C VAL A 18 3.51 20.77 -20.70
N LYS A 19 2.46 21.24 -21.38
CA LYS A 19 2.40 21.18 -22.85
C LYS A 19 1.45 22.20 -23.42
N ASP A 20 1.94 23.04 -24.34
CA ASP A 20 1.08 23.77 -25.26
C ASP A 20 0.76 22.88 -26.47
N PHE A 21 -0.47 22.98 -26.98
CA PHE A 21 -0.91 22.24 -28.16
C PHE A 21 -1.83 23.08 -29.06
N THR A 22 -1.89 22.68 -30.33
CA THR A 22 -2.81 23.25 -31.31
C THR A 22 -3.62 22.12 -31.92
N CYS A 23 -4.95 22.19 -31.83
CA CYS A 23 -5.86 21.25 -32.48
C CYS A 23 -6.14 21.73 -33.90
N PRO A 24 -5.61 21.09 -34.97
CA PRO A 24 -5.98 21.40 -36.35
C PRO A 24 -7.46 21.10 -36.61
N LEU A 25 -8.01 21.69 -37.66
CA LEU A 25 -9.40 21.49 -38.07
C LEU A 25 -9.51 20.09 -38.67
N SER A 26 -9.73 19.07 -37.85
CA SER A 26 -9.84 17.69 -38.29
C SER A 26 -11.32 17.32 -38.47
N GLN A 27 -11.69 16.87 -39.67
CA GLN A 27 -13.00 16.26 -39.93
C GLN A 27 -13.02 14.83 -39.34
N GLY A 28 -13.14 14.72 -38.02
CA GLY A 28 -13.36 13.44 -37.33
C GLY A 28 -12.12 12.69 -36.84
N ASN A 29 -10.91 13.22 -37.01
CA ASN A 29 -9.71 12.59 -36.45
C ASN A 29 -9.44 13.05 -35.00
N LYS A 30 -9.09 12.07 -34.14
CA LYS A 30 -8.52 12.30 -32.80
C LYS A 30 -7.23 13.11 -32.93
N ASN A 31 -7.02 14.06 -32.02
CA ASN A 31 -5.77 14.82 -31.92
C ASN A 31 -5.01 14.33 -30.70
N ASP A 32 -3.91 13.61 -30.93
CA ASP A 32 -3.08 13.07 -29.86
C ASP A 32 -2.07 14.13 -29.40
N VAL A 33 -2.01 14.35 -28.09
CA VAL A 33 -1.08 15.31 -27.47
C VAL A 33 -0.13 14.55 -26.56
N PHE A 34 1.14 14.49 -26.97
CA PHE A 34 2.20 13.84 -26.21
C PHE A 34 2.92 14.83 -25.31
N PHE A 35 3.08 14.45 -24.04
CA PHE A 35 3.88 15.18 -23.06
C PHE A 35 4.63 14.18 -22.16
N GLN A 36 5.70 14.64 -21.53
CA GLN A 36 6.54 13.78 -20.69
C GLN A 36 5.74 13.22 -19.52
N ALA A 37 5.93 11.93 -19.24
CA ALA A 37 5.32 11.29 -18.08
C ALA A 37 5.74 12.01 -16.80
N LEU A 38 4.76 12.59 -16.12
CA LEU A 38 4.94 13.28 -14.84
C LEU A 38 4.02 12.61 -13.82
N LYS A 39 4.54 12.34 -12.62
CA LYS A 39 3.73 11.82 -11.52
C LYS A 39 2.71 12.90 -11.13
N THR A 40 1.47 12.72 -11.55
CA THR A 40 0.37 13.65 -11.31
C THR A 40 -0.89 12.93 -10.87
N ARG A 41 -1.74 13.62 -10.10
CA ARG A 41 -3.06 13.13 -9.71
C ARG A 41 -4.18 13.83 -10.47
N PHE A 42 -3.94 15.06 -10.90
CA PHE A 42 -4.92 15.88 -11.60
C PHE A 42 -4.32 16.40 -12.90
N ILE A 43 -5.09 16.30 -13.97
CA ILE A 43 -4.77 16.86 -15.27
C ILE A 43 -5.86 17.86 -15.61
N ARG A 44 -5.45 19.03 -16.06
CA ARG A 44 -6.34 20.07 -16.57
C ARG A 44 -6.01 20.30 -18.04
N VAL A 45 -7.04 20.26 -18.86
CA VAL A 45 -6.96 20.63 -20.27
C VAL A 45 -7.60 21.99 -20.44
N PHE A 46 -6.80 23.00 -20.78
CA PHE A 46 -7.26 24.35 -21.04
C PHE A 46 -7.37 24.59 -22.54
N LEU A 47 -8.50 25.13 -22.99
CA LEU A 47 -8.75 25.46 -24.39
C LEU A 47 -8.98 26.98 -24.48
N SER A 48 -8.11 27.69 -25.20
CA SER A 48 -8.11 29.16 -25.21
C SER A 48 -8.99 29.76 -26.31
N ASP A 49 -9.26 29.02 -27.39
CA ASP A 49 -10.02 29.48 -28.55
C ASP A 49 -10.62 28.31 -29.34
N ASN A 50 -11.57 28.59 -30.24
CA ASN A 50 -12.24 27.61 -31.10
C ASN A 50 -12.18 28.01 -32.59
N TYR A 51 -12.90 27.29 -33.44
CA TYR A 51 -12.94 27.53 -34.89
C TYR A 51 -14.09 28.44 -35.33
N GLY A 52 -14.32 29.54 -34.60
CA GLY A 52 -15.26 30.59 -34.99
C GLY A 52 -16.72 30.31 -34.62
N GLY A 53 -16.97 29.63 -33.51
CA GLY A 53 -18.32 29.44 -32.94
C GLY A 53 -18.43 30.04 -31.53
N ASP A 54 -19.62 30.00 -30.94
CA ASP A 54 -19.83 30.54 -29.58
C ASP A 54 -19.40 29.56 -28.47
N ASP A 55 -19.31 28.26 -28.79
CA ASP A 55 -19.05 27.19 -27.83
C ASP A 55 -17.85 26.32 -28.21
N ILE A 56 -17.28 25.63 -27.22
CA ILE A 56 -16.30 24.55 -27.40
C ILE A 56 -16.98 23.23 -27.06
N ARG A 57 -16.99 22.29 -28.00
CA ARG A 57 -17.53 20.93 -27.79
C ARG A 57 -16.41 19.91 -27.82
N VAL A 58 -16.30 19.13 -26.74
CA VAL A 58 -15.34 18.03 -26.61
C VAL A 58 -16.14 16.73 -26.64
N GLN A 59 -15.91 15.90 -27.66
CA GLN A 59 -16.61 14.61 -27.81
C GLN A 59 -16.07 13.54 -26.83
N GLY A 60 -14.80 13.63 -26.45
CA GLY A 60 -14.17 12.73 -25.50
C GLY A 60 -12.72 13.11 -25.26
N ILE A 61 -12.19 12.68 -24.12
CA ILE A 61 -10.78 12.81 -23.75
C ILE A 61 -10.32 11.41 -23.34
N GLY A 62 -9.25 10.92 -23.99
CA GLY A 62 -8.57 9.69 -23.61
C GLY A 62 -7.21 10.03 -23.02
N PHE A 63 -6.85 9.37 -21.93
CA PHE A 63 -5.49 9.42 -21.38
C PHE A 63 -4.83 8.09 -21.66
N TYR A 64 -3.68 8.14 -22.33
CA TYR A 64 -2.87 6.96 -22.65
C TYR A 64 -1.53 7.12 -21.94
N GLY A 65 -1.21 6.18 -21.06
CA GLY A 65 -0.03 6.22 -20.22
C GLY A 65 0.10 4.97 -19.36
N VAL A 66 1.15 4.94 -18.54
CA VAL A 66 1.37 3.89 -17.55
C VAL A 66 0.93 4.40 -16.19
N ASP A 67 0.13 3.62 -15.47
CA ASP A 67 -0.19 3.88 -14.08
C ASP A 67 1.09 3.82 -13.24
N MET A 68 1.45 4.95 -12.63
CA MET A 68 2.62 5.01 -11.78
C MET A 68 2.51 4.08 -10.57
N ARG A 69 1.31 3.68 -10.15
CA ARG A 69 1.11 2.67 -9.10
C ARG A 69 1.63 1.30 -9.54
N LEU A 70 1.39 0.93 -10.80
CA LEU A 70 1.95 -0.30 -11.38
C LEU A 70 3.48 -0.22 -11.42
N VAL A 71 4.05 0.90 -11.87
CA VAL A 71 5.50 1.10 -11.92
C VAL A 71 6.14 1.02 -10.53
N ASP A 72 5.57 1.73 -9.55
CA ASP A 72 6.05 1.75 -8.17
C ASP A 72 5.97 0.33 -7.57
N LEU A 73 4.86 -0.40 -7.80
CA LEU A 73 4.68 -1.79 -7.35
C LEU A 73 5.70 -2.75 -7.96
N LEU A 74 5.92 -2.68 -9.28
CA LEU A 74 6.94 -3.50 -9.95
C LEU A 74 8.33 -3.20 -9.38
N ARG A 75 8.65 -1.94 -9.12
CA ARG A 75 9.94 -1.56 -8.52
C ARG A 75 10.12 -2.12 -7.12
N GLU A 76 9.10 -2.03 -6.26
CA GLU A 76 9.11 -2.58 -4.89
C GLU A 76 9.41 -4.09 -4.87
N HIS A 77 8.94 -4.81 -5.88
CA HIS A 77 9.15 -6.25 -6.03
C HIS A 77 10.37 -6.62 -6.92
N GLY A 78 11.16 -5.64 -7.37
CA GLY A 78 12.34 -5.89 -8.22
C GLY A 78 12.02 -6.29 -9.67
N LEU A 79 10.80 -6.02 -10.13
CA LEU A 79 10.24 -6.41 -11.43
C LEU A 79 10.21 -5.26 -12.45
N GLU A 80 10.95 -4.16 -12.22
CA GLU A 80 10.98 -3.00 -13.13
C GLU A 80 11.41 -3.38 -14.55
N ARG A 81 12.23 -4.44 -14.69
CA ARG A 81 12.65 -5.00 -15.99
C ARG A 81 11.52 -5.63 -16.81
N SER A 82 10.43 -6.05 -16.17
CA SER A 82 9.29 -6.66 -16.84
C SER A 82 8.32 -5.62 -17.42
N LEU A 83 8.47 -4.34 -17.04
CA LEU A 83 7.57 -3.26 -17.47
C LEU A 83 7.45 -3.13 -19.00
N PRO A 84 8.54 -3.13 -19.81
CA PRO A 84 8.42 -3.03 -21.26
C PRO A 84 7.58 -4.16 -21.88
N THR A 85 7.72 -5.38 -21.36
CA THR A 85 6.99 -6.56 -21.82
C THR A 85 5.51 -6.47 -21.45
N LEU A 86 5.19 -6.03 -20.23
CA LEU A 86 3.81 -5.79 -19.80
C LEU A 86 3.14 -4.73 -20.69
N LEU A 87 3.82 -3.61 -20.96
CA LEU A 87 3.32 -2.55 -21.84
C LEU A 87 3.11 -3.02 -23.29
N ALA A 88 4.01 -3.86 -23.81
CA ALA A 88 3.87 -4.45 -25.14
C ALA A 88 2.61 -5.34 -25.27
N ASN A 89 2.12 -5.87 -24.15
CA ASN A 89 0.88 -6.65 -24.08
C ASN A 89 -0.32 -5.83 -23.58
N SER A 90 -0.25 -4.49 -23.65
CA SER A 90 -1.33 -3.58 -23.20
C SER A 90 -1.68 -3.66 -21.72
N ILE A 91 -0.75 -4.13 -20.88
CA ILE A 91 -0.88 -4.11 -19.42
C ILE A 91 -0.18 -2.85 -18.92
N ASN A 92 -0.94 -1.79 -18.73
CA ASN A 92 -0.44 -0.45 -18.40
C ASN A 92 -1.00 0.12 -17.10
N ASP A 93 -1.87 -0.61 -16.41
CA ASP A 93 -2.41 -0.25 -15.10
C ASP A 93 -2.64 -1.49 -14.22
N LEU A 94 -3.07 -1.28 -12.97
CA LEU A 94 -3.32 -2.39 -12.04
C LEU A 94 -4.55 -3.23 -12.41
N GLU A 95 -5.51 -2.65 -13.14
CA GLU A 95 -6.74 -3.33 -13.54
C GLU A 95 -6.45 -4.33 -14.67
N SER A 96 -5.80 -3.85 -15.74
CA SER A 96 -5.30 -4.70 -16.83
C SER A 96 -4.32 -5.77 -16.34
N LEU A 97 -3.52 -5.50 -15.30
CA LEU A 97 -2.65 -6.50 -14.68
C LEU A 97 -3.46 -7.63 -14.02
N ASP A 98 -4.54 -7.30 -13.31
CA ASP A 98 -5.39 -8.29 -12.64
C ASP A 98 -6.25 -9.08 -13.63
N GLU A 99 -6.80 -8.41 -14.66
CA GLU A 99 -7.55 -9.06 -15.74
C GLU A 99 -6.72 -10.11 -16.49
N ASN A 100 -5.43 -9.82 -16.72
CA ASN A 100 -4.53 -10.71 -17.45
C ASN A 100 -3.73 -11.65 -16.53
N ARG A 101 -4.02 -11.65 -15.22
CA ARG A 101 -3.29 -12.40 -14.20
C ARG A 101 -3.02 -13.85 -14.58
N ASP A 102 -4.07 -14.60 -14.86
CA ASP A 102 -3.95 -16.05 -15.06
C ASP A 102 -3.15 -16.35 -16.32
N GLU A 103 -3.23 -15.49 -17.34
CA GLU A 103 -2.40 -15.62 -18.53
C GLU A 103 -0.92 -15.38 -18.21
N ILE A 104 -0.61 -14.33 -17.44
CA ILE A 104 0.76 -13.98 -17.05
C ILE A 104 1.38 -15.08 -16.18
N LEU A 105 0.61 -15.63 -15.23
CA LEU A 105 1.05 -16.70 -14.34
C LEU A 105 1.20 -18.06 -15.05
N ASN A 106 0.41 -18.33 -16.08
CA ASN A 106 0.50 -19.61 -16.80
C ASN A 106 1.41 -19.55 -18.05
N SER A 107 1.82 -18.36 -18.48
CA SER A 107 2.63 -18.15 -19.69
C SER A 107 3.92 -17.40 -19.37
N SER A 108 4.78 -17.99 -18.53
CA SER A 108 6.07 -17.40 -18.13
C SER A 108 6.82 -16.82 -19.32
N ASP A 109 6.92 -17.58 -20.42
CA ASP A 109 7.77 -17.27 -21.57
C ASP A 109 7.33 -16.04 -22.37
N LYS A 110 6.07 -15.61 -22.20
CA LYS A 110 5.48 -14.47 -22.94
C LYS A 110 5.61 -13.15 -22.17
N TYR A 111 5.68 -13.21 -20.84
CA TYR A 111 5.55 -12.03 -19.98
C TYR A 111 6.72 -11.80 -19.03
N LEU A 112 7.42 -12.87 -18.62
CA LEU A 112 8.37 -12.84 -17.51
C LEU A 112 9.63 -13.67 -17.81
N ASP A 113 10.78 -13.19 -17.35
CA ASP A 113 11.94 -14.07 -17.20
C ASP A 113 11.62 -15.14 -16.13
N VAL A 114 12.14 -16.35 -16.27
CA VAL A 114 11.94 -17.47 -15.31
C VAL A 114 12.32 -17.03 -13.89
N ASN A 115 13.34 -16.17 -13.76
CA ASN A 115 13.77 -15.60 -12.48
C ASN A 115 12.80 -14.56 -11.89
N ASP A 116 11.98 -13.91 -12.72
CA ASP A 116 10.96 -12.95 -12.28
C ASP A 116 9.64 -13.63 -11.91
N HIS A 117 9.41 -14.84 -12.42
CA HIS A 117 8.14 -15.56 -12.26
C HIS A 117 7.73 -15.71 -10.79
N PHE A 118 8.67 -16.11 -9.91
CA PHE A 118 8.42 -16.22 -8.47
C PHE A 118 8.12 -14.88 -7.81
N GLN A 119 8.82 -13.81 -8.19
CA GLN A 119 8.55 -12.48 -7.63
C GLN A 119 7.21 -11.93 -8.09
N PHE A 120 6.81 -12.26 -9.32
CA PHE A 120 5.52 -11.88 -9.87
C PHE A 120 4.37 -12.63 -9.18
N ILE A 121 4.52 -13.93 -8.90
CA ILE A 121 3.58 -14.68 -8.05
C ILE A 121 3.39 -13.96 -6.71
N ARG A 122 4.48 -13.59 -6.04
CA ARG A 122 4.44 -12.86 -4.77
C ARG A 122 3.77 -11.48 -4.88
N LEU A 123 3.97 -10.78 -6.00
CA LEU A 123 3.28 -9.51 -6.29
C LEU A 123 1.77 -9.74 -6.48
N MET A 124 1.37 -10.77 -7.22
CA MET A 124 -0.05 -11.08 -7.43
C MET A 124 -0.74 -11.63 -6.17
N GLU A 125 0.02 -12.19 -5.25
CA GLU A 125 -0.43 -12.53 -3.89
C GLU A 125 -0.58 -11.29 -3.02
N SER A 126 0.39 -10.36 -3.04
CA SER A 126 0.30 -9.12 -2.25
C SER A 126 -0.85 -8.20 -2.69
N LEU A 127 -1.21 -8.23 -3.98
CA LEU A 127 -2.40 -7.55 -4.50
C LEU A 127 -3.71 -8.20 -4.04
N ARG A 128 -3.71 -9.51 -3.75
CA ARG A 128 -4.88 -10.25 -3.26
C ARG A 128 -5.07 -10.12 -1.75
N SER A 129 -3.99 -9.91 -1.00
CA SER A 129 -4.10 -9.81 0.45
C SER A 129 -4.89 -8.56 0.82
N PRO A 130 -6.06 -8.69 1.47
CA PRO A 130 -6.73 -7.54 2.03
C PRO A 130 -5.75 -6.81 2.94
N LYS A 131 -5.70 -5.48 2.80
CA LYS A 131 -4.84 -4.66 3.66
C LYS A 131 -5.49 -4.52 5.01
N LEU A 132 -4.67 -4.52 6.06
CA LEU A 132 -5.17 -4.21 7.39
C LEU A 132 -5.76 -2.80 7.40
N THR A 133 -6.96 -2.68 7.96
CA THR A 133 -7.68 -1.42 8.22
C THR A 133 -7.98 -1.26 9.71
N HIS A 134 -8.12 -2.38 10.42
CA HIS A 134 -8.43 -2.43 11.84
C HIS A 134 -7.50 -3.39 12.57
N LEU A 135 -7.14 -3.05 13.81
CA LEU A 135 -6.37 -3.92 14.69
C LEU A 135 -6.78 -3.68 16.15
N GLU A 136 -7.19 -4.74 16.83
CA GLU A 136 -7.62 -4.70 18.23
C GLU A 136 -7.01 -5.83 19.06
N TRP A 137 -7.08 -5.69 20.39
CA TRP A 137 -6.77 -6.79 21.28
C TRP A 137 -7.89 -7.81 21.24
N PHE A 138 -7.59 -9.04 20.82
CA PHE A 138 -8.53 -10.16 20.92
C PHE A 138 -8.47 -10.79 22.30
N ASN A 139 -7.25 -11.04 22.78
CA ASN A 139 -6.98 -11.43 24.16
C ASN A 139 -5.87 -10.50 24.68
N PRO A 140 -6.18 -9.46 25.48
CA PRO A 140 -5.17 -8.52 25.95
C PRO A 140 -4.21 -9.18 26.94
N PRO A 141 -2.96 -8.70 27.05
CA PRO A 141 -2.01 -9.22 28.02
C PRO A 141 -2.48 -8.99 29.46
N GLN A 142 -2.11 -9.93 30.34
CA GLN A 142 -2.48 -9.85 31.75
C GLN A 142 -1.95 -8.56 32.40
N PRO A 143 -2.78 -7.84 33.17
CA PRO A 143 -2.41 -6.54 33.71
C PRO A 143 -1.43 -6.62 34.89
N THR A 144 -1.21 -7.80 35.48
CA THR A 144 -0.27 -7.98 36.59
C THR A 144 0.43 -9.32 36.48
N VAL A 145 1.77 -9.29 36.50
CA VAL A 145 2.62 -10.47 36.31
C VAL A 145 3.87 -10.37 37.20
N ILE A 146 4.59 -11.47 37.39
CA ILE A 146 5.84 -11.49 38.16
C ILE A 146 7.03 -11.38 37.19
N ALA A 147 8.04 -10.61 37.57
CA ALA A 147 9.25 -10.43 36.79
C ALA A 147 9.93 -11.78 36.52
N GLY A 148 10.20 -12.05 35.24
CA GLY A 148 10.82 -13.29 34.78
C GLY A 148 9.85 -14.42 34.45
N ASP A 149 8.57 -14.31 34.83
CA ASP A 149 7.56 -15.28 34.45
C ASP A 149 7.14 -15.08 33.00
N LYS A 150 6.77 -16.19 32.36
CA LYS A 150 6.14 -16.18 31.04
C LYS A 150 4.72 -15.66 31.17
N LEU A 151 4.40 -14.64 30.39
CA LEU A 151 3.03 -14.16 30.28
C LEU A 151 2.17 -15.25 29.62
N GLN A 152 0.91 -15.35 30.06
CA GLN A 152 -0.10 -16.12 29.33
C GLN A 152 -0.18 -15.58 27.89
N THR A 153 -0.34 -16.48 26.91
CA THR A 153 -0.51 -16.10 25.52
C THR A 153 -1.62 -15.06 25.38
N PHE A 154 -1.27 -13.95 24.76
CA PHE A 154 -2.18 -12.85 24.42
C PHE A 154 -2.12 -12.62 22.91
N SER A 155 -3.16 -12.00 22.37
CA SER A 155 -3.44 -12.02 20.94
C SER A 155 -4.05 -10.72 20.46
N ALA A 156 -3.68 -10.30 19.25
CA ALA A 156 -4.35 -9.22 18.52
C ALA A 156 -5.13 -9.80 17.33
N ALA A 157 -6.20 -9.14 16.93
CA ALA A 157 -6.98 -9.49 15.76
C ALA A 157 -7.13 -8.30 14.82
N GLY A 158 -7.04 -8.59 13.53
CA GLY A 158 -7.30 -7.66 12.43
C GLY A 158 -8.46 -8.12 11.56
N ASP A 159 -8.59 -7.46 10.41
CA ASP A 159 -9.61 -7.80 9.42
C ASP A 159 -9.44 -9.24 8.89
N GLU A 160 -10.52 -9.83 8.39
CA GLU A 160 -10.53 -11.18 7.85
C GLU A 160 -9.64 -11.31 6.60
N GLY A 161 -8.83 -12.37 6.56
CA GLY A 161 -7.99 -12.70 5.40
C GLY A 161 -6.69 -11.92 5.29
N VAL A 162 -6.43 -10.97 6.20
CA VAL A 162 -5.20 -10.16 6.20
C VAL A 162 -4.00 -10.96 6.70
N THR A 163 -2.85 -10.80 6.05
CA THR A 163 -1.58 -11.47 6.43
C THR A 163 -0.48 -10.47 6.78
N ASP A 164 -0.83 -9.22 7.03
CA ASP A 164 0.10 -8.12 7.32
C ASP A 164 1.01 -8.44 8.51
N ARG A 165 2.24 -7.94 8.46
CA ARG A 165 3.21 -8.09 9.54
C ARG A 165 2.93 -7.09 10.64
N VAL A 166 2.93 -7.56 11.88
CA VAL A 166 2.78 -6.70 13.05
C VAL A 166 4.00 -6.79 13.96
N LYS A 167 4.22 -5.71 14.71
CA LYS A 167 5.24 -5.63 15.76
C LYS A 167 4.60 -5.40 17.12
N LEU A 168 5.11 -6.11 18.12
CA LEU A 168 4.83 -5.85 19.53
C LEU A 168 5.79 -4.78 20.04
N GLU A 169 5.25 -3.65 20.46
CA GLU A 169 5.98 -2.55 21.05
C GLU A 169 5.78 -2.54 22.57
N GLU A 170 6.88 -2.37 23.30
CA GLU A 170 6.93 -2.23 24.75
C GLU A 170 7.48 -0.86 25.12
N ARG A 171 6.87 -0.22 26.12
CA ARG A 171 7.37 1.01 26.72
C ARG A 171 7.36 0.88 28.24
N PHE A 172 8.52 1.07 28.86
CA PHE A 172 8.63 1.22 30.31
C PHE A 172 8.11 2.61 30.72
N GLU A 173 7.25 2.69 31.74
CA GLU A 173 6.54 3.94 32.10
C GLU A 173 7.48 5.13 32.35
N GLN A 174 8.67 4.87 32.90
CA GLN A 174 9.68 5.90 33.20
C GLN A 174 10.60 6.21 32.01
N SER A 175 10.40 5.58 30.86
CA SER A 175 11.19 5.78 29.65
C SER A 175 10.34 6.31 28.50
N SER A 176 10.90 7.25 27.74
CA SER A 176 10.33 7.68 26.46
C SER A 176 10.64 6.72 25.32
N GLN A 177 11.54 5.75 25.53
CA GLN A 177 11.93 4.80 24.50
C GLN A 177 10.87 3.72 24.32
N ILE A 178 10.45 3.52 23.08
CA ILE A 178 9.62 2.41 22.65
C ILE A 178 10.55 1.36 22.05
N ARG A 179 10.41 0.12 22.53
CA ARG A 179 11.19 -1.01 22.05
C ARG A 179 10.28 -1.94 21.23
N THR A 180 10.70 -2.27 20.02
CA THR A 180 10.14 -3.42 19.31
C THR A 180 10.68 -4.70 19.95
N VAL A 181 9.78 -5.53 20.47
CA VAL A 181 10.17 -6.76 21.17
C VAL A 181 10.03 -7.99 20.28
N LEU A 182 8.94 -8.05 19.50
CA LEU A 182 8.63 -9.19 18.63
C LEU A 182 8.00 -8.68 17.34
N MET A 183 8.19 -9.44 16.25
CA MET A 183 7.47 -9.27 14.99
C MET A 183 6.87 -10.61 14.59
N ARG A 184 5.62 -10.60 14.14
CA ARG A 184 4.89 -11.77 13.67
C ARG A 184 3.92 -11.38 12.56
N ASP A 185 3.57 -12.35 11.74
CA ASP A 185 2.58 -12.19 10.69
C ASP A 185 1.19 -12.51 11.24
N LEU A 186 0.17 -11.81 10.75
CA LEU A 186 -1.22 -12.16 11.02
C LEU A 186 -1.57 -13.48 10.31
N GLU A 187 -2.20 -14.39 11.02
CA GLU A 187 -2.66 -15.67 10.50
C GLU A 187 -4.17 -15.60 10.22
N PRO A 188 -4.61 -15.82 8.97
CA PRO A 188 -6.03 -15.84 8.63
C PRO A 188 -6.75 -17.01 9.32
N ILE A 189 -7.79 -16.69 10.08
CA ILE A 189 -8.73 -17.66 10.65
C ILE A 189 -10.15 -17.28 10.21
N GLN A 190 -11.13 -18.18 10.37
CA GLN A 190 -12.50 -17.87 9.94
C GLN A 190 -13.02 -16.60 10.63
N GLY A 191 -13.38 -15.59 9.85
CA GLY A 191 -13.97 -14.34 10.33
C GLY A 191 -13.00 -13.28 10.90
N ARG A 192 -11.68 -13.49 10.90
CA ARG A 192 -10.64 -12.50 11.31
C ARG A 192 -9.23 -12.99 11.00
N SER A 193 -8.24 -12.12 11.02
CA SER A 193 -6.83 -12.56 11.10
C SER A 193 -6.27 -12.34 12.49
N LEU A 194 -5.51 -13.29 13.01
CA LEU A 194 -5.09 -13.33 14.41
C LEU A 194 -3.59 -13.51 14.53
N VAL A 195 -3.01 -12.92 15.57
CA VAL A 195 -1.59 -13.08 15.90
C VAL A 195 -1.44 -13.31 17.39
N ASP A 196 -0.74 -14.40 17.72
CA ASP A 196 -0.45 -14.81 19.09
C ASP A 196 0.97 -14.42 19.51
N PHE A 197 1.11 -14.01 20.76
CA PHE A 197 2.40 -13.71 21.39
C PHE A 197 2.66 -14.69 22.55
N PRO A 198 3.05 -15.95 22.24
CA PRO A 198 3.42 -16.91 23.27
C PRO A 198 4.78 -16.56 23.89
N ASP A 199 4.99 -16.99 25.14
CA ASP A 199 6.29 -16.98 25.81
C ASP A 199 6.96 -15.59 25.97
N TYR A 200 6.20 -14.50 25.89
CA TYR A 200 6.74 -13.18 26.18
C TYR A 200 7.07 -13.04 27.66
N VAL A 201 8.25 -12.50 27.98
CA VAL A 201 8.78 -12.38 29.34
C VAL A 201 9.28 -10.96 29.58
N ILE A 202 8.75 -10.31 30.62
CA ILE A 202 9.29 -9.05 31.13
C ILE A 202 10.19 -9.37 32.33
N ARG A 203 11.48 -9.10 32.18
CA ARG A 203 12.50 -9.50 33.18
C ARG A 203 12.62 -8.54 34.36
N ASN A 204 12.31 -7.26 34.14
CA ASN A 204 12.53 -6.23 35.14
C ASN A 204 11.18 -5.83 35.78
N PRO A 205 11.11 -5.70 37.11
CA PRO A 205 9.94 -5.19 37.79
C PRO A 205 9.65 -3.73 37.42
N GLY A 206 8.36 -3.36 37.43
CA GLY A 206 7.90 -2.00 37.23
C GLY A 206 6.64 -1.94 36.36
N ARG A 207 6.34 -0.77 35.80
CA ARG A 207 5.14 -0.55 35.00
C ARG A 207 5.49 -0.43 33.53
N TYR A 208 4.81 -1.22 32.72
CA TYR A 208 5.03 -1.33 31.29
C TYR A 208 3.73 -1.05 30.56
N LYS A 209 3.85 -0.55 29.33
CA LYS A 209 2.78 -0.48 28.38
C LYS A 209 3.17 -1.28 27.15
N VAL A 210 2.24 -2.06 26.62
CA VAL A 210 2.44 -2.78 25.36
C VAL A 210 1.34 -2.49 24.36
N ARG A 211 1.68 -2.54 23.07
CA ARG A 211 0.73 -2.44 21.96
C ARG A 211 1.23 -3.22 20.76
N VAL A 212 0.33 -3.50 19.83
CA VAL A 212 0.66 -4.10 18.53
C VAL A 212 0.45 -3.03 17.46
N VAL A 213 1.39 -2.95 16.52
CA VAL A 213 1.40 -1.96 15.43
C VAL A 213 1.65 -2.68 14.12
N SER A 214 0.90 -2.37 13.07
CA SER A 214 1.20 -2.87 11.72
C SER A 214 2.51 -2.26 11.18
N VAL A 215 3.30 -3.08 10.50
CA VAL A 215 4.55 -2.64 9.87
C VAL A 215 4.24 -1.88 8.58
N GLU A 216 3.30 -2.38 7.79
CA GLU A 216 2.88 -1.83 6.50
C GLU A 216 2.02 -0.57 6.68
N SER A 217 1.21 -0.52 7.74
CA SER A 217 0.31 0.59 8.05
C SER A 217 0.50 1.06 9.50
N PRO A 218 1.56 1.84 9.82
CA PRO A 218 1.91 2.21 11.21
C PRO A 218 0.85 3.02 11.96
N ASN A 219 -0.12 3.60 11.25
CA ASN A 219 -1.26 4.29 11.85
C ASN A 219 -2.30 3.33 12.45
N ILE A 220 -2.24 2.04 12.07
CA ILE A 220 -3.12 0.99 12.55
C ILE A 220 -2.41 0.27 13.69
N GLN A 221 -2.95 0.44 14.89
CA GLN A 221 -2.35 -0.03 16.12
C GLN A 221 -3.44 -0.30 17.16
N THR A 222 -3.16 -1.24 18.05
CA THR A 222 -4.00 -1.46 19.24
C THR A 222 -3.80 -0.32 20.25
N PRO A 223 -4.78 -0.09 21.16
CA PRO A 223 -4.54 0.78 22.30
C PRO A 223 -3.44 0.21 23.22
N TRP A 224 -2.74 1.10 23.93
CA TRP A 224 -1.77 0.70 24.94
C TRP A 224 -2.45 -0.09 26.06
N GLN A 225 -1.92 -1.27 26.36
CA GLN A 225 -2.30 -2.08 27.52
C GLN A 225 -1.26 -1.93 28.62
N ASP A 226 -1.72 -1.57 29.82
CA ASP A 226 -0.86 -1.46 31.00
C ASP A 226 -0.59 -2.84 31.62
N ILE A 227 0.67 -3.07 31.99
CA ILE A 227 1.16 -4.29 32.67
C ILE A 227 2.01 -3.88 33.87
N VAL A 228 1.63 -4.35 35.06
CA VAL A 228 2.38 -4.17 36.30
C VAL A 228 3.19 -5.42 36.57
N VAL A 229 4.51 -5.29 36.61
CA VAL A 229 5.45 -6.39 36.83
C VAL A 229 5.98 -6.33 38.26
N GLY A 230 5.56 -7.27 39.10
CA GLY A 230 6.01 -7.41 40.48
C GLY A 230 7.38 -8.07 40.61
N LYS A 231 8.01 -7.93 41.78
CA LYS A 231 9.20 -8.71 42.14
C LYS A 231 8.78 -10.10 42.63
N CYS A 232 9.50 -11.14 42.21
CA CYS A 232 9.42 -12.44 42.87
C CYS A 232 10.03 -12.29 44.27
N ILE A 233 9.23 -12.48 45.31
CA ILE A 233 9.72 -12.54 46.69
C ILE A 233 9.88 -14.02 47.00
N CYS A 234 11.07 -14.57 46.76
CA CYS A 234 11.40 -15.90 47.24
C CYS A 234 11.55 -15.80 48.77
N SER A 235 10.58 -16.38 49.49
CA SER A 235 10.64 -16.63 50.94
C SER A 235 11.45 -17.88 51.25
#